data_AF-A0A452C5F0-F1
#
_entry.id   AF-A0A452C5F0-F1
#
_cell.length_a   1.000
_cell.length_b   1.000
_cell.length_c   1.000
_cell.angle_alpha   90.00
_cell.angle_beta   90.00
_cell.angle_gamma   90.00
#
_symmetry.space_group_name_H-M   'P 1'
#
loop_
_entity.id
_entity.type
_entity.pdbx_description
1 polymer ?
#
loop_
_entity_poly.entity_id
_entity_poly.type
_entity_poly.pdbx_seq_one_letter_code
_entity_poly.pdbx_strand_id
1 'polypeptide(L)'
;MEEGKEGGTWLGINTRGKLAALTNYLQPRLDRDARGRGELVAQFLTSDVDSLSYLKKVSAEGHLYNGFNLIAADLSTEKGDVICYYGNRGEREPVVLAPGTYGLSNALLETPWRKLCFGKRLFLEAVERGQALPKDALAAQLLDVLNNEEAQLPDPAIEDQGREYVQPILSKYAAVCVRCPDYGTRTNTVILVDADGHVTFTERSMLGTDPSCWETSTHEFRLQS
;
A
#
# COMPACT_ATOMS: atom_id res chain seq x y z
N MET A 1 15.70 20.65 1.01
CA MET A 1 14.59 19.69 1.23
C MET A 1 13.31 20.44 0.97
N GLU A 2 12.44 19.92 0.12
CA GLU A 2 11.10 20.49 -0.09
C GLU A 2 10.23 20.21 1.14
N GLU A 3 9.36 21.14 1.52
CA GLU A 3 8.30 20.88 2.51
C GLU A 3 7.51 19.64 2.08
N GLY A 4 7.41 18.63 2.97
CA GLY A 4 6.76 17.35 2.69
C GLY A 4 7.69 16.24 2.16
N LYS A 5 8.98 16.50 1.93
CA LYS A 5 10.00 15.46 1.67
C LYS A 5 10.86 15.20 2.91
N GLU A 6 10.23 14.68 3.97
CA GLU A 6 10.87 14.34 5.25
C GLU A 6 11.65 13.00 5.22
N GLY A 7 12.45 12.75 4.18
CA GLY A 7 13.40 11.62 4.17
C GLY A 7 12.81 10.21 4.23
N GLY A 8 11.54 10.04 3.90
CA GLY A 8 10.81 8.77 3.99
C GLY A 8 10.32 8.22 2.65
N THR A 9 9.81 6.98 2.66
CA THR A 9 9.13 6.35 1.52
C THR A 9 7.83 5.67 1.97
N TRP A 10 6.88 5.49 1.06
CA TRP A 10 5.59 4.82 1.32
C TRP A 10 5.63 3.33 0.99
N LEU A 11 6.50 2.92 0.06
CA LEU A 11 6.64 1.56 -0.43
C LEU A 11 8.09 1.32 -0.83
N GLY A 12 8.58 0.12 -0.60
CA GLY A 12 9.85 -0.31 -1.18
C GLY A 12 10.10 -1.79 -0.99
N ILE A 13 11.03 -2.30 -1.80
CA ILE A 13 11.58 -3.63 -1.73
C ILE A 13 13.09 -3.55 -1.99
N ASN A 14 13.89 -4.39 -1.33
CA ASN A 14 15.33 -4.47 -1.57
C ASN A 14 15.76 -5.87 -2.04
N THR A 15 17.02 -6.00 -2.46
CA THR A 15 17.59 -7.27 -2.93
C THR A 15 17.69 -8.33 -1.84
N ARG A 16 17.59 -7.98 -0.55
CA ARG A 16 17.56 -8.95 0.58
C ARG A 16 16.15 -9.48 0.87
N GLY A 17 15.16 -9.15 0.04
CA GLY A 17 13.77 -9.59 0.24
C GLY A 17 12.99 -8.82 1.29
N LYS A 18 13.53 -7.72 1.84
CA LYS A 18 12.74 -6.82 2.69
C LYS A 18 11.76 -6.05 1.82
N LEU A 19 10.46 -6.17 2.07
CA LEU A 19 9.41 -5.35 1.47
C LEU A 19 8.60 -4.67 2.57
N ALA A 20 8.30 -3.38 2.41
CA ALA A 20 7.38 -2.69 3.31
C ALA A 20 6.52 -1.67 2.60
N ALA A 21 5.29 -1.52 3.08
CA ALA A 21 4.30 -0.59 2.56
C ALA A 21 3.53 0.08 3.70
N LEU A 22 3.37 1.39 3.63
CA LEU A 22 2.63 2.19 4.60
C LEU A 22 1.39 2.78 3.95
N THR A 23 0.25 2.70 4.62
CA THR A 23 -0.95 3.46 4.25
C THR A 23 -1.36 4.38 5.38
N ASN A 24 -2.05 5.47 5.04
CA ASN A 24 -2.71 6.29 6.05
C ASN A 24 -3.86 5.51 6.69
N TYR A 25 -4.34 5.96 7.85
CA TYR A 25 -5.67 5.65 8.33
C TYR A 25 -6.52 6.92 8.20
N LEU A 26 -7.70 6.82 7.57
CA LEU A 26 -8.65 7.92 7.44
C LEU A 26 -9.15 8.28 8.84
N GLN A 27 -8.70 9.42 9.33
CA GLN A 27 -9.04 9.94 10.64
C GLN A 27 -9.50 11.40 10.47
N PRO A 28 -10.72 11.76 10.92
CA PRO A 28 -11.24 13.12 10.73
C PRO A 28 -10.44 14.21 11.48
N ARG A 29 -9.74 13.83 12.55
CA ARG A 29 -8.92 14.74 13.36
C ARG A 29 -7.49 14.23 13.40
N LEU A 30 -6.56 15.08 13.00
CA LEU A 30 -5.13 14.83 13.04
C LEU A 30 -4.52 15.51 14.27
N ASP A 31 -3.61 14.80 14.92
CA ASP A 31 -2.70 15.38 15.90
C ASP A 31 -1.56 16.09 15.16
N ARG A 32 -1.36 17.38 15.44
CA ARG A 32 -0.32 18.19 14.78
C ARG A 32 1.06 17.95 15.37
N ASP A 33 1.14 17.43 16.59
CA ASP A 33 2.39 17.17 17.30
C ASP A 33 2.86 15.71 17.14
N ALA A 34 2.06 14.88 16.45
CA ALA A 34 2.41 13.48 16.18
C ALA A 34 3.61 13.36 15.23
N ARG A 35 4.42 12.31 15.44
CA ARG A 35 5.60 12.03 14.61
C ARG A 35 5.21 11.74 13.15
N GLY A 36 6.08 12.15 12.24
CA GLY A 36 6.03 11.73 10.84
C GLY A 36 6.23 10.22 10.69
N ARG A 37 5.59 9.62 9.68
CA ARG A 37 5.59 8.16 9.47
C ARG A 37 6.51 7.69 8.34
N GLY A 38 7.04 8.62 7.55
CA GLY A 38 7.79 8.30 6.33
C GLY A 38 9.05 7.47 6.59
N GLU A 39 9.66 7.60 7.77
CA GLU A 39 10.85 6.83 8.15
C GLU A 39 10.56 5.35 8.41
N LEU A 40 9.32 4.96 8.74
CA LEU A 40 9.00 3.59 9.17
C LEU A 40 9.30 2.55 8.09
N VAL A 41 9.07 2.89 6.82
CA VAL A 41 9.38 1.98 5.70
C VAL A 41 10.89 1.95 5.45
N ALA A 42 11.53 3.12 5.39
CA ALA A 42 12.97 3.23 5.12
C ALA A 42 13.82 2.54 6.20
N GLN A 43 13.45 2.69 7.47
CA GLN A 43 14.10 2.03 8.60
C GLN A 43 13.96 0.50 8.53
N PHE A 44 12.79 -0.03 8.16
CA PHE A 44 12.64 -1.48 7.97
C PHE A 44 13.56 -2.00 6.86
N LEU A 45 13.49 -1.37 5.69
CA LEU A 45 14.25 -1.77 4.49
C LEU A 45 15.78 -1.71 4.68
N THR A 46 16.27 -0.90 5.62
CA THR A 46 17.70 -0.77 5.93
C THR A 46 18.13 -1.53 7.18
N SER A 47 17.18 -2.09 7.94
CA SER A 47 17.46 -2.89 9.12
C SER A 47 17.71 -4.37 8.79
N ASP A 48 18.33 -5.07 9.75
CA ASP A 48 18.48 -6.53 9.74
C ASP A 48 17.43 -7.23 10.62
N VAL A 49 16.45 -6.48 11.14
CA VAL A 49 15.40 -7.00 12.03
C VAL A 49 14.29 -7.65 11.20
N ASP A 50 13.84 -8.85 11.56
CA ASP A 50 12.71 -9.52 10.91
C ASP A 50 11.40 -8.71 11.02
N SER A 51 10.50 -8.92 10.06
CA SER A 51 9.23 -8.21 9.90
C SER A 51 8.39 -8.20 11.17
N LEU A 52 8.25 -9.33 11.87
CA LEU A 52 7.44 -9.40 13.08
C LEU A 52 8.09 -8.64 14.24
N SER A 53 9.38 -8.84 14.49
CA SER A 53 10.13 -8.12 15.52
C SER A 53 10.14 -6.61 15.26
N TYR A 54 10.26 -6.20 13.99
CA TYR A 54 10.19 -4.79 13.61
C TYR A 54 8.81 -4.19 13.90
N LEU A 55 7.74 -4.86 13.49
CA LEU A 55 6.38 -4.37 13.77
C LEU A 55 6.06 -4.34 15.27
N LYS A 56 6.60 -5.25 16.09
CA LYS A 56 6.46 -5.18 17.55
C LYS A 56 7.15 -3.96 18.15
N LYS A 57 8.31 -3.58 17.62
CA LYS A 57 8.98 -2.33 18.01
C LYS A 57 8.12 -1.13 17.65
N VAL A 58 7.59 -1.10 16.42
CA VAL A 58 6.70 -0.03 15.95
C VAL A 58 5.41 0.03 16.76
N SER A 59 4.84 -1.11 17.16
CA SER A 59 3.59 -1.15 17.92
C SER A 59 3.73 -0.58 19.33
N ALA A 60 4.88 -0.78 19.98
CA ALA A 60 5.19 -0.16 21.27
C ALA A 60 5.15 1.38 21.21
N GLU A 61 5.53 1.96 20.07
CA GLU A 61 5.56 3.40 19.81
C GLU A 61 4.35 3.90 18.99
N GLY A 62 3.37 3.04 18.68
CA GLY A 62 2.30 3.35 17.73
C GLY A 62 1.42 4.54 18.11
N HIS A 63 1.34 4.85 19.41
CA HIS A 63 0.60 5.98 19.96
C HIS A 63 1.24 7.35 19.67
N LEU A 64 2.51 7.39 19.27
CA LEU A 64 3.23 8.62 18.91
C LEU A 64 2.89 9.13 17.50
N TYR A 65 2.11 8.36 16.72
CA TYR A 65 1.83 8.65 15.33
C TYR A 65 0.33 8.87 15.11
N ASN A 66 0.04 9.74 14.14
CA ASN A 66 -1.26 9.77 13.48
C ASN A 66 -1.60 8.39 12.88
N GLY A 67 -2.88 8.05 12.78
CA GLY A 67 -3.37 6.75 12.31
C GLY A 67 -2.70 6.26 11.01
N PHE A 68 -2.23 5.02 11.00
CA PHE A 68 -1.55 4.39 9.87
C PHE A 68 -1.69 2.87 9.88
N ASN A 69 -1.34 2.27 8.74
CA ASN A 69 -1.10 0.85 8.59
C ASN A 69 0.30 0.62 8.04
N LEU A 70 0.92 -0.48 8.43
CA LEU A 70 2.24 -0.89 7.97
C LEU A 70 2.22 -2.40 7.68
N ILE A 71 2.59 -2.75 6.45
CA ILE A 71 2.93 -4.11 6.04
C ILE A 71 4.45 -4.19 6.00
N ALA A 72 5.01 -5.23 6.58
CA ALA A 72 6.43 -5.56 6.51
C ALA A 72 6.59 -7.04 6.16
N ALA A 73 7.48 -7.34 5.23
CA ALA A 73 7.68 -8.68 4.71
C ALA A 73 9.16 -9.02 4.58
N ASP A 74 9.49 -10.26 4.92
CA ASP A 74 10.74 -10.92 4.60
C ASP A 74 10.46 -11.98 3.54
N LEU A 75 10.88 -11.72 2.30
CA LEU A 75 10.71 -12.63 1.16
C LEU A 75 11.96 -13.48 0.97
N SER A 76 11.80 -14.79 0.82
CA SER A 76 12.93 -15.72 0.71
C SER A 76 12.55 -16.99 -0.03
N THR A 77 13.36 -17.34 -1.04
CA THR A 77 13.26 -18.61 -1.76
C THR A 77 13.67 -19.82 -0.92
N GLU A 78 14.39 -19.62 0.20
CA GLU A 78 14.90 -20.70 1.05
C GLU A 78 14.10 -20.90 2.33
N LYS A 79 13.74 -19.79 3.00
CA LYS A 79 13.10 -19.82 4.33
C LYS A 79 11.57 -19.70 4.25
N GLY A 80 11.04 -19.40 3.06
CA GLY A 80 9.64 -19.03 2.86
C GLY A 80 9.37 -17.57 3.22
N ASP A 81 8.26 -17.06 2.69
CA ASP A 81 7.86 -15.68 2.89
C ASP A 81 7.15 -15.48 4.23
N VAL A 82 7.54 -14.44 4.95
CA VAL A 82 6.85 -13.98 6.16
C VAL A 82 6.34 -12.58 5.92
N ILE A 83 5.01 -12.40 5.93
CA ILE A 83 4.36 -11.11 5.76
C ILE A 83 3.60 -10.77 7.03
N CYS A 84 3.89 -9.62 7.61
CA CYS A 84 3.26 -9.13 8.82
C CYS A 84 2.50 -7.84 8.57
N TYR A 85 1.43 -7.62 9.33
CA TYR A 85 0.61 -6.41 9.31
C TYR A 85 0.47 -5.82 10.71
N TYR A 86 0.50 -4.49 10.77
CA TYR A 86 0.15 -3.70 11.95
C TYR A 86 -0.62 -2.44 11.55
N GLY A 87 -1.68 -2.13 12.29
CA GLY A 87 -2.40 -0.84 12.19
C GLY A 87 -2.57 -0.24 13.57
N ASN A 88 -2.07 0.98 13.81
CA ASN A 88 -2.05 1.59 15.15
C ASN A 88 -3.42 2.06 15.66
N ARG A 89 -4.48 1.85 14.89
CA ARG A 89 -5.89 2.04 15.27
C ARG A 89 -6.63 0.72 15.50
N GLY A 90 -5.96 -0.41 15.31
CA GLY A 90 -6.52 -1.76 15.50
C GLY A 90 -5.98 -2.41 16.77
N GLU A 91 -5.76 -3.72 16.70
CA GLU A 91 -5.18 -4.50 17.78
C GLU A 91 -3.75 -4.06 18.14
N ARG A 92 -3.38 -4.25 19.41
CA ARG A 92 -2.07 -3.83 19.94
C ARG A 92 -0.91 -4.62 19.32
N GLU A 93 -1.12 -5.90 19.07
CA GLU A 93 -0.08 -6.80 18.58
C GLU A 93 -0.12 -6.90 17.04
N PRO A 94 1.04 -6.88 16.36
CA PRO A 94 1.10 -7.19 14.95
C PRO A 94 0.75 -8.64 14.68
N VAL A 95 0.25 -8.91 13.47
CA VAL A 95 -0.18 -10.25 13.05
C VAL A 95 0.65 -10.73 11.87
N VAL A 96 0.94 -12.04 11.85
CA VAL A 96 1.49 -12.72 10.67
C VAL A 96 0.32 -13.09 9.76
N LEU A 97 0.39 -12.69 8.49
CA LEU A 97 -0.62 -12.98 7.50
C LEU A 97 -0.42 -14.39 6.93
N ALA A 98 -1.52 -15.14 6.85
CA ALA A 98 -1.52 -16.42 6.15
C ALA A 98 -1.50 -16.20 4.63
N PRO A 99 -1.12 -17.20 3.82
CA PRO A 99 -1.21 -17.10 2.37
C PRO A 99 -2.63 -16.75 1.93
N GLY A 100 -2.77 -15.73 1.07
CA GLY A 100 -4.07 -15.28 0.58
C GLY A 100 -4.02 -13.91 -0.07
N THR A 101 -5.19 -13.43 -0.48
CA THR A 101 -5.35 -12.08 -1.05
C THR A 101 -5.90 -11.14 0.01
N TYR A 102 -5.21 -10.01 0.21
CA TYR A 102 -5.58 -8.98 1.16
C TYR A 102 -5.81 -7.65 0.46
N GLY A 103 -6.74 -6.87 1.01
CA GLY A 103 -7.05 -5.51 0.63
C GLY A 103 -6.76 -4.58 1.80
N LEU A 104 -6.00 -3.53 1.53
CA LEU A 104 -5.71 -2.47 2.48
C LEU A 104 -5.95 -1.11 1.81
N SER A 105 -6.77 -0.29 2.45
CA SER A 105 -6.98 1.11 2.06
C SER A 105 -6.60 2.02 3.24
N ASN A 106 -7.29 3.15 3.38
CA ASN A 106 -7.07 4.04 4.51
C ASN A 106 -7.91 3.64 5.74
N ALA A 107 -8.04 2.35 6.00
CA ALA A 107 -8.73 1.77 7.16
C ALA A 107 -7.93 0.57 7.67
N LEU A 108 -8.44 -0.16 8.65
CA LEU A 108 -7.80 -1.42 9.06
C LEU A 108 -7.87 -2.47 7.93
N LEU A 109 -6.97 -3.44 7.97
CA LEU A 109 -6.90 -4.53 6.99
C LEU A 109 -8.28 -5.19 6.78
N GLU A 110 -8.65 -5.44 5.53
CA GLU A 110 -9.94 -6.05 5.15
C GLU A 110 -11.20 -5.29 5.61
N THR A 111 -11.09 -4.02 6.02
CA THR A 111 -12.29 -3.20 6.28
C THR A 111 -13.12 -3.13 5.00
N PRO A 112 -14.42 -3.48 5.02
CA PRO A 112 -15.22 -3.73 3.82
C PRO A 112 -15.75 -2.43 3.19
N TRP A 113 -14.85 -1.49 2.89
CA TRP A 113 -15.15 -0.36 2.03
C TRP A 113 -15.51 -0.89 0.64
N ARG A 114 -16.57 -0.36 0.03
CA ARG A 114 -17.05 -0.85 -1.27
C ARG A 114 -15.97 -0.76 -2.35
N LYS A 115 -15.19 0.32 -2.34
CA LYS A 115 -14.04 0.48 -3.24
C LYS A 115 -12.97 -0.60 -3.06
N LEU A 116 -12.77 -1.06 -1.82
CA LEU A 116 -11.79 -2.10 -1.52
C LEU A 116 -12.28 -3.45 -2.04
N CYS A 117 -13.54 -3.81 -1.75
CA CYS A 117 -14.16 -5.03 -2.25
C CYS A 117 -14.18 -5.06 -3.79
N PHE A 118 -14.53 -3.94 -4.42
CA PHE A 118 -14.51 -3.78 -5.87
C PHE A 118 -13.11 -3.92 -6.47
N GLY A 119 -12.12 -3.20 -5.93
CA GLY A 119 -10.74 -3.30 -6.40
C GLY A 119 -10.14 -4.69 -6.20
N LYS A 120 -10.44 -5.34 -5.06
CA LYS A 120 -10.02 -6.72 -4.77
C LYS A 120 -10.64 -7.72 -5.76
N ARG A 121 -11.90 -7.53 -6.14
CA ARG A 121 -12.54 -8.34 -7.20
C ARG A 121 -11.84 -8.17 -8.55
N LEU A 122 -11.62 -6.92 -9.00
CA LEU A 122 -10.91 -6.64 -10.25
C LEU A 122 -9.48 -7.22 -10.25
N PHE A 123 -8.77 -7.11 -9.12
CA PHE A 123 -7.46 -7.69 -8.92
C PHE A 123 -7.48 -9.21 -9.11
N LEU A 124 -8.40 -9.92 -8.46
CA LEU A 124 -8.54 -11.37 -8.58
C LEU A 124 -8.84 -11.79 -10.03
N GLU A 125 -9.74 -11.08 -10.71
CA GLU A 125 -10.05 -11.32 -12.13
C GLU A 125 -8.83 -11.07 -13.05
N ALA A 126 -7.98 -10.09 -12.73
CA ALA A 126 -6.74 -9.83 -13.47
C ALA A 126 -5.69 -10.93 -13.22
N VAL A 127 -5.54 -11.38 -11.98
CA VAL A 127 -4.61 -12.48 -11.62
C VAL A 127 -5.05 -13.79 -12.26
N GLU A 128 -6.34 -14.13 -12.24
CA GLU A 128 -6.88 -15.34 -12.86
C GLU A 128 -6.65 -15.35 -14.37
N ARG A 129 -6.98 -14.25 -15.06
CA ARG A 129 -6.70 -14.10 -16.50
C ARG A 129 -5.20 -14.08 -16.82
N GLY A 130 -4.41 -13.57 -15.88
CA GLY A 130 -2.96 -13.42 -16.01
C GLY A 130 -2.15 -14.70 -15.93
N GLN A 131 -2.71 -15.82 -15.46
CA GLN A 131 -1.98 -17.09 -15.35
C GLN A 131 -1.41 -17.59 -16.69
N ALA A 132 -2.02 -17.19 -17.81
CA ALA A 132 -1.58 -17.55 -19.16
C ALA A 132 -0.82 -16.42 -19.87
N LEU A 133 -0.58 -15.28 -19.21
CA LEU A 133 0.01 -14.09 -19.81
C LEU A 133 1.49 -13.93 -19.45
N PRO A 134 2.29 -13.29 -20.31
CA PRO A 134 3.60 -12.77 -19.91
C PRO A 134 3.49 -11.81 -18.73
N LYS A 135 4.50 -11.78 -17.86
CA LYS A 135 4.56 -10.92 -16.66
C LYS A 135 4.24 -9.45 -16.95
N ASP A 136 4.72 -8.90 -18.07
CA ASP A 136 4.51 -7.50 -18.43
C ASP A 136 3.03 -7.20 -18.76
N ALA A 137 2.33 -8.17 -19.36
CA ALA A 137 0.91 -8.06 -19.64
C ALA A 137 0.08 -8.16 -18.36
N LEU A 138 0.47 -9.02 -17.42
CA LEU A 138 -0.15 -9.06 -16.08
C LEU A 138 0.08 -7.74 -15.33
N ALA A 139 1.32 -7.21 -15.33
CA ALA A 139 1.63 -5.94 -14.70
C ALA A 139 0.80 -4.79 -15.29
N ALA A 140 0.64 -4.74 -16.62
CA ALA A 140 -0.22 -3.77 -17.28
C ALA A 140 -1.70 -3.88 -16.84
N GLN A 141 -2.26 -5.09 -16.79
CA GLN A 141 -3.64 -5.28 -16.31
C GLN A 141 -3.82 -4.86 -14.86
N LEU A 142 -2.84 -5.15 -13.99
CA LEU A 142 -2.88 -4.73 -12.59
C LEU A 142 -2.76 -3.20 -12.45
N LEU A 143 -1.96 -2.54 -13.29
CA LEU A 143 -1.89 -1.08 -13.35
C LEU A 143 -3.22 -0.47 -13.83
N ASP A 144 -3.94 -1.12 -14.74
CA ASP A 144 -5.27 -0.68 -15.18
C ASP A 144 -6.29 -0.76 -14.02
N VAL A 145 -6.25 -1.84 -13.23
CA VAL A 145 -7.06 -1.94 -12.00
C VAL A 145 -6.76 -0.78 -11.05
N LEU A 146 -5.48 -0.48 -10.83
CA LEU A 146 -5.05 0.62 -9.95
C LEU A 146 -5.39 2.01 -10.48
N ASN A 147 -5.68 2.15 -11.79
CA ASN A 147 -6.11 3.40 -12.43
C ASN A 147 -7.63 3.53 -12.54
N ASN A 148 -8.41 2.59 -12.02
CA ASN A 148 -9.86 2.64 -12.09
C ASN A 148 -10.44 3.79 -11.25
N GLU A 149 -11.14 4.73 -11.90
CA GLU A 149 -11.75 5.92 -11.29
C GLU A 149 -13.26 5.74 -10.99
N GLU A 150 -13.79 4.50 -11.09
CA GLU A 150 -15.20 4.20 -10.86
C GLU A 150 -15.53 4.27 -9.37
N ALA A 151 -16.25 5.32 -8.99
CA ALA A 151 -16.68 5.54 -7.61
C ALA A 151 -17.72 4.50 -7.17
N GLN A 152 -17.43 3.80 -6.08
CA GLN A 152 -18.30 2.76 -5.53
C GLN A 152 -19.20 3.33 -4.43
N LEU A 153 -20.29 4.00 -4.84
CA LEU A 153 -21.22 4.68 -3.94
C LEU A 153 -22.57 3.94 -3.77
N PRO A 154 -23.32 4.20 -2.68
CA PRO A 154 -22.85 4.82 -1.44
C PRO A 154 -21.80 3.95 -0.75
N ASP A 155 -20.92 4.51 0.08
CA ASP A 155 -19.95 3.73 0.86
C ASP A 155 -20.08 4.05 2.35
N PRO A 156 -21.06 3.43 3.05
CA PRO A 156 -21.37 3.76 4.43
C PRO A 156 -20.18 3.58 5.38
N ALA A 157 -19.26 2.67 5.07
CA ALA A 157 -18.08 2.42 5.90
C ALA A 157 -17.02 3.53 5.77
N ILE A 158 -16.86 4.12 4.58
CA ILE A 158 -16.04 5.33 4.40
C ILE A 158 -16.71 6.52 5.10
N GLU A 159 -18.03 6.67 4.94
CA GLU A 159 -18.80 7.76 5.54
C GLU A 159 -18.75 7.74 7.07
N ASP A 160 -18.91 6.57 7.69
CA ASP A 160 -18.85 6.40 9.15
C ASP A 160 -17.46 6.75 9.71
N GLN A 161 -16.41 6.25 9.07
CA GLN A 161 -15.03 6.50 9.50
C GLN A 161 -14.58 7.94 9.24
N GLY A 162 -14.91 8.49 8.07
CA GLY A 162 -14.50 9.81 7.61
C GLY A 162 -15.39 10.96 8.07
N ARG A 163 -16.64 10.69 8.46
CA ARG A 163 -17.63 11.67 8.91
C ARG A 163 -17.71 12.90 8.01
N GLU A 164 -17.84 14.09 8.59
CA GLU A 164 -17.96 15.35 7.85
C GLU A 164 -16.70 15.67 7.00
N TYR A 165 -15.54 15.14 7.37
CA TYR A 165 -14.28 15.38 6.65
C TYR A 165 -14.30 14.75 5.25
N VAL A 166 -14.87 13.55 5.08
CA VAL A 166 -14.86 12.86 3.78
C VAL A 166 -15.99 13.30 2.85
N GLN A 167 -17.08 13.85 3.37
CA GLN A 167 -18.26 14.23 2.59
C GLN A 167 -17.95 15.08 1.34
N PRO A 168 -17.11 16.13 1.39
CA PRO A 168 -16.82 16.97 0.22
C PRO A 168 -16.10 16.23 -0.91
N ILE A 169 -15.40 15.14 -0.59
CA ILE A 169 -14.55 14.39 -1.53
C ILE A 169 -15.03 12.95 -1.75
N LEU A 170 -16.12 12.53 -1.10
CA LEU A 170 -16.55 11.12 -1.06
C LEU A 170 -16.72 10.52 -2.45
N SER A 171 -17.31 11.28 -3.39
CA SER A 171 -17.54 10.82 -4.77
C SER A 171 -16.27 10.50 -5.55
N LYS A 172 -15.11 11.03 -5.12
CA LYS A 172 -13.79 10.74 -5.69
C LYS A 172 -13.00 9.78 -4.80
N TYR A 173 -13.16 9.91 -3.48
CA TYR A 173 -12.51 9.09 -2.48
C TYR A 173 -12.99 7.64 -2.50
N ALA A 174 -14.21 7.39 -2.97
CA ALA A 174 -14.81 6.06 -3.13
C ALA A 174 -14.36 5.31 -4.40
N ALA A 175 -13.36 5.80 -5.14
CA ALA A 175 -12.74 5.11 -6.27
C ALA A 175 -11.42 4.43 -5.86
N VAL A 176 -10.97 3.44 -6.64
CA VAL A 176 -9.65 2.81 -6.46
C VAL A 176 -8.55 3.84 -6.72
N CYS A 177 -8.65 4.57 -7.83
CA CYS A 177 -7.80 5.69 -8.16
C CYS A 177 -8.47 7.01 -7.76
N VAL A 178 -7.96 7.66 -6.71
CA VAL A 178 -8.56 8.88 -6.18
C VAL A 178 -8.04 10.09 -6.97
N ARG A 179 -8.97 10.91 -7.47
CA ARG A 179 -8.71 12.16 -8.19
C ARG A 179 -9.49 13.32 -7.58
N CYS A 180 -8.85 14.09 -6.71
CA CYS A 180 -9.37 15.37 -6.21
C CYS A 180 -8.36 16.49 -6.50
N PRO A 181 -8.78 17.77 -6.52
CA PRO A 181 -7.88 18.90 -6.74
C PRO A 181 -6.67 18.94 -5.79
N ASP A 182 -6.91 18.68 -4.50
CA ASP A 182 -5.87 18.81 -3.44
C ASP A 182 -5.41 17.45 -2.86
N TYR A 183 -5.95 16.33 -3.37
CA TYR A 183 -5.65 14.99 -2.88
C TYR A 183 -5.86 13.94 -3.97
N GLY A 184 -4.91 13.03 -4.17
CA GLY A 184 -5.12 11.96 -5.11
C GLY A 184 -3.93 11.03 -5.30
N THR A 185 -4.18 9.98 -6.08
CA THR A 185 -3.18 8.97 -6.44
C THR A 185 -2.15 9.57 -7.39
N ARG A 186 -0.88 9.63 -6.97
CA ARG A 186 0.23 10.12 -7.81
C ARG A 186 1.04 8.99 -8.44
N THR A 187 1.03 7.82 -7.83
CA THR A 187 1.82 6.66 -8.26
C THR A 187 0.96 5.40 -8.17
N ASN A 188 1.19 4.48 -9.10
CA ASN A 188 0.65 3.12 -9.07
C ASN A 188 1.82 2.15 -9.23
N THR A 189 1.95 1.22 -8.30
CA THR A 189 3.09 0.30 -8.27
C THR A 189 2.58 -1.13 -8.25
N VAL A 190 3.16 -1.97 -9.10
CA VAL A 190 2.96 -3.42 -9.12
C VAL A 190 4.31 -4.06 -8.84
N ILE A 191 4.34 -4.95 -7.85
CA ILE A 191 5.51 -5.77 -7.51
C ILE A 191 5.12 -7.22 -7.75
N LEU A 192 5.80 -7.88 -8.68
CA LEU A 192 5.68 -9.31 -8.92
C LEU A 192 6.94 -9.99 -8.40
N VAL A 193 6.79 -11.10 -7.68
CA VAL A 193 7.89 -11.94 -7.22
C VAL A 193 7.57 -13.37 -7.63
N ASP A 194 8.43 -13.97 -8.45
CA ASP A 194 8.25 -15.35 -8.90
C ASP A 194 8.87 -16.37 -7.94
N ALA A 195 8.62 -17.66 -8.19
CA ALA A 195 9.11 -18.75 -7.35
C ALA A 195 10.65 -18.90 -7.35
N ASP A 196 11.33 -18.33 -8.36
CA ASP A 196 12.80 -18.31 -8.45
C ASP A 196 13.41 -17.07 -7.77
N GLY A 197 12.57 -16.20 -7.20
CA GLY A 197 12.96 -14.97 -6.52
C GLY A 197 13.27 -13.82 -7.49
N HIS A 198 12.81 -13.86 -8.74
CA HIS A 198 12.89 -12.69 -9.62
C HIS A 198 11.80 -11.70 -9.25
N VAL A 199 12.22 -10.47 -9.03
CA VAL A 199 11.35 -9.35 -8.71
C VAL A 199 11.21 -8.48 -9.97
N THR A 200 9.97 -8.19 -10.35
CA THR A 200 9.63 -7.13 -11.30
C THR A 200 8.88 -6.03 -10.55
N PHE A 201 9.50 -4.86 -10.44
CA PHE A 201 8.92 -3.66 -9.86
C PHE A 201 8.53 -2.72 -11.00
N THR A 202 7.24 -2.56 -11.27
CA THR A 202 6.73 -1.62 -12.26
C THR A 202 5.97 -0.51 -11.57
N GLU A 203 6.40 0.73 -11.78
CA GLU A 203 5.74 1.91 -11.24
C GLU A 203 5.34 2.85 -12.36
N ARG A 204 4.11 3.34 -12.27
CA ARG A 204 3.56 4.40 -13.10
C ARG A 204 3.35 5.64 -12.25
N SER A 205 4.04 6.73 -12.57
CA SER A 205 4.08 7.96 -11.78
C SER A 205 3.62 9.17 -12.59
N MET A 206 2.78 10.01 -11.98
CA MET A 206 2.25 11.23 -12.61
C MET A 206 3.35 12.29 -12.68
N LEU A 207 3.57 12.83 -13.88
CA LEU A 207 4.53 13.91 -14.11
C LEU A 207 3.88 15.26 -13.75
N GLY A 208 4.47 15.97 -12.79
CA GLY A 208 3.93 17.24 -12.31
C GLY A 208 2.55 17.08 -11.64
N THR A 209 1.57 17.84 -12.10
CA THR A 209 0.18 17.85 -11.59
C THR A 209 -0.85 17.52 -12.68
N ASP A 210 -0.41 17.23 -13.91
CA ASP A 210 -1.31 16.88 -15.02
C ASP A 210 -1.68 15.39 -14.93
N PRO A 211 -2.97 15.05 -14.68
CA PRO A 211 -3.41 13.67 -14.54
C PRO A 211 -3.36 12.88 -15.85
N SER A 212 -3.06 13.50 -17.00
CA SER A 212 -2.87 12.83 -18.28
C SER A 212 -1.41 12.45 -18.56
N CYS A 213 -0.45 13.06 -17.86
CA CYS A 213 0.98 12.82 -18.08
C CYS A 213 1.53 11.81 -17.07
N TRP A 214 1.92 10.64 -17.55
CA TRP A 214 2.49 9.56 -16.74
C TRP A 214 3.78 9.06 -17.35
N GLU A 215 4.72 8.71 -16.48
CA GLU A 215 5.91 7.95 -16.82
C GLU A 215 5.79 6.56 -16.19
N THR A 216 6.19 5.53 -16.93
CA THR A 216 6.26 4.16 -16.42
C THR A 216 7.70 3.71 -16.41
N SER A 217 8.17 3.23 -15.26
CA SER A 217 9.49 2.63 -15.09
C SER A 217 9.37 1.20 -14.58
N THR A 218 10.18 0.30 -15.11
CA THR A 218 10.28 -1.08 -14.62
C THR A 218 11.72 -1.36 -14.18
N HIS A 219 11.87 -1.93 -12.99
CA HIS A 219 13.12 -2.41 -12.44
C HIS A 219 13.02 -3.90 -12.16
N GLU A 220 14.06 -4.64 -12.55
CA GLU A 220 14.10 -6.09 -12.36
C GLU A 220 15.38 -6.48 -11.63
N PHE A 221 15.25 -7.38 -10.66
CA PHE A 221 16.39 -7.91 -9.90
C PHE A 221 16.03 -9.27 -9.31
N ARG A 222 17.02 -9.92 -8.71
CA ARG A 222 16.83 -11.21 -8.03
C ARG A 222 17.04 -11.03 -6.53
N LEU A 223 16.21 -11.70 -5.73
CA LEU A 223 16.42 -11.81 -4.30
C LEU A 223 17.74 -12.53 -4.02
N GLN A 224 18.50 -11.99 -3.07
CA GLN A 224 19.71 -12.58 -2.52
C GLN A 224 19.28 -13.68 -1.55
N SER A 225 19.82 -14.88 -1.75
CA SER A 225 19.78 -15.98 -0.77
C SER A 225 20.37 -15.56 0.57
#